data_AF-A0A0M9ABC5-F1
#
_entry.id   AF-A0A0M9ABC5-F1
#
_cell.length_a   1.000
_cell.length_b   1.000
_cell.length_c   1.000
_cell.angle_alpha   90.00
_cell.angle_beta   90.00
_cell.angle_gamma   90.00
#
_symmetry.space_group_name_H-M   'P 1'
#
loop_
_entity.id
_entity.type
_entity.pdbx_description
1 polymer ?
#
loop_
_entity_poly.entity_id
_entity_poly.type
_entity_poly.pdbx_seq_one_letter_code
_entity_poly.pdbx_strand_id
1 'polypeptide(L)'
;MSKHCDICSMHFQDDYALRGHLAGKKHLKELEQLQVVERSIVLSPLPKFISTHRLINFFQQYGTIKKYQFGPNYLIVEFCDKNPVEILLNKPIWINNIKLNIEKKKAHSMMQIETRYESVCTHLDKIFKMVFPKCETYRFGSTQTGLGFKECDLDIYMDIGEPINENKSTSDSWTMHKIFKEVKRIMYRLNCVFSDIISIPKAKTPIIKFYYVRTNVSCDISFKNSLGIYKSHLIKYCISLDSRLRPLMMIIKYWARHFKTSSGQKISNYALVLLIIFYLQQPSVNIIPPLMILQNTCQPRIINGWQVNFDENGVLPSIINKNSIPELLHGFFFFYATFEFKSQVICPIDGMVHTESEFKDIENLPSYMDRYKACVKEDENLKLNVNKPMCVQDPIELNHNVTASTQFSTLDSVVRYCAIGAEICAMCSKNNYRDLMKTLLTTALPKGKFNVTVSANQFQYGSNSMETCIDITEKTKFLKRDWHSIVFNIVKDTFEKVFKVQVEVLP
;
A
#
# COMPACT_ATOMS: atom_id res chain seq x y z
N MET A 1 27.74 -23.33 25.51
CA MET A 1 27.28 -23.81 24.19
C MET A 1 26.05 -23.00 23.81
N SER A 2 26.07 -22.29 22.69
CA SER A 2 24.90 -21.54 22.22
C SER A 2 23.75 -22.51 21.96
N LYS A 3 22.54 -22.14 22.39
CA LYS A 3 21.35 -22.97 22.22
C LYS A 3 20.64 -22.53 20.96
N HIS A 4 20.17 -23.48 20.14
CA HIS A 4 19.60 -23.18 18.84
C HIS A 4 18.19 -23.76 18.71
N CYS A 5 17.32 -23.01 18.05
CA CYS A 5 16.00 -23.49 17.64
C CYS A 5 15.99 -23.64 16.12
N ASP A 6 15.96 -24.88 15.63
CA ASP A 6 15.99 -25.18 14.20
C ASP A 6 14.75 -24.65 13.46
N ILE A 7 13.59 -24.68 14.13
CA ILE A 7 12.30 -24.25 13.55
C ILE A 7 12.32 -22.75 13.22
N CYS A 8 12.86 -21.94 14.12
CA CYS A 8 12.91 -20.47 13.98
C CYS A 8 14.27 -19.95 13.51
N SER A 9 15.27 -20.84 13.35
CA SER A 9 16.68 -20.53 13.08
C SER A 9 17.25 -19.44 13.99
N MET A 10 16.97 -19.51 15.29
CA MET A 10 17.40 -18.52 16.29
C MET A 10 18.40 -19.12 17.28
N HIS A 11 19.41 -18.31 17.65
CA HIS A 11 20.37 -18.65 18.71
C HIS A 11 20.03 -17.92 20.01
N PHE A 12 20.19 -18.64 21.12
CA PHE A 12 19.90 -18.17 22.46
C PHE A 12 21.13 -18.31 23.35
N GLN A 13 21.26 -17.37 24.27
CA GLN A 13 22.40 -17.26 25.18
C GLN A 13 22.39 -18.38 26.23
N ASP A 14 21.21 -18.84 26.66
CA ASP A 14 21.04 -19.89 27.66
C ASP A 14 19.74 -20.71 27.47
N ASP A 15 19.57 -21.76 28.28
CA ASP A 15 18.40 -22.65 28.26
C ASP A 15 17.11 -21.99 28.78
N TYR A 16 17.21 -20.92 29.57
CA TYR A 16 16.04 -20.21 30.09
C TYR A 16 15.41 -19.38 28.96
N ALA A 17 16.23 -18.65 28.20
CA ALA A 17 15.84 -17.91 27.00
C ALA A 17 15.29 -18.84 25.89
N LEU A 18 15.92 -20.00 25.67
CA LEU A 18 15.39 -20.99 24.73
C LEU A 18 14.02 -21.50 25.17
N ARG A 19 13.83 -21.86 26.45
CA ARG A 19 12.52 -22.32 26.95
C ARG A 19 11.45 -21.24 26.84
N GLY A 20 11.79 -19.99 27.16
CA GLY A 20 10.90 -18.84 26.96
C GLY A 20 10.50 -18.65 25.50
N HIS A 21 11.44 -18.86 24.57
CA HIS A 21 11.17 -18.85 23.13
C HIS A 21 10.25 -20.00 22.69
N LEU A 22 10.54 -21.24 23.12
CA LEU A 22 9.78 -22.44 22.74
C LEU A 22 8.32 -22.37 23.24
N ALA A 23 8.09 -21.79 24.42
CA ALA A 23 6.75 -21.52 24.95
C ALA A 23 6.09 -20.27 24.33
N GLY A 24 6.84 -19.50 23.53
CA GLY A 24 6.40 -18.25 22.93
C GLY A 24 5.43 -18.45 21.77
N LYS A 25 4.43 -17.56 21.68
CA LYS A 25 3.39 -17.59 20.62
C LYS A 25 3.95 -17.61 19.19
N LYS A 26 5.13 -17.00 18.96
CA LYS A 26 5.80 -17.00 17.64
C LYS A 26 6.28 -18.41 17.26
N HIS A 27 6.97 -19.09 18.17
CA HIS A 27 7.46 -20.45 17.95
C HIS A 27 6.29 -21.42 17.76
N LEU A 28 5.28 -21.34 18.64
CA LEU A 28 4.07 -22.18 18.55
C LEU A 28 3.33 -22.00 17.21
N LYS A 29 3.31 -20.78 16.66
CA LYS A 29 2.69 -20.51 15.34
C LYS A 29 3.51 -21.07 14.18
N GLU A 30 4.84 -21.05 14.26
CA GLU A 30 5.69 -21.71 13.25
C GLU A 30 5.59 -23.23 13.34
N LEU A 31 5.53 -23.79 14.55
CA LEU A 31 5.25 -25.20 14.80
C LEU A 31 3.89 -25.60 14.21
N GLU A 32 2.84 -24.81 14.43
CA GLU A 32 1.51 -25.05 13.86
C GLU A 32 1.54 -25.00 12.32
N GLN A 33 2.30 -24.07 11.73
CA GLN A 33 2.47 -24.00 10.28
C GLN A 33 3.20 -25.24 9.73
N LEU A 34 4.22 -25.73 10.42
CA LEU A 34 4.91 -26.97 10.06
C LEU A 34 3.97 -28.18 10.14
N GLN A 35 3.15 -28.28 11.19
CA GLN A 35 2.15 -29.35 11.33
C GLN A 35 1.09 -29.28 10.22
N VAL A 36 0.62 -28.08 9.85
CA VAL A 36 -0.30 -27.89 8.71
C VAL A 36 0.34 -28.37 7.41
N VAL A 37 1.63 -28.10 7.22
CA VAL A 37 2.38 -28.50 6.03
C VAL A 37 2.55 -30.01 5.97
N GLU A 38 2.82 -30.67 7.10
CA GLU A 38 2.94 -32.13 7.18
C GLU A 38 1.64 -32.87 6.83
N ARG A 39 0.49 -32.29 7.16
CA ARG A 39 -0.84 -32.86 6.84
C ARG A 39 -1.47 -32.30 5.57
N SER A 40 -0.71 -31.63 4.71
CA SER A 40 -1.23 -31.07 3.46
C SER A 40 -0.51 -31.56 2.20
N ILE A 41 -1.27 -31.68 1.11
CA ILE A 41 -0.77 -31.93 -0.24
C ILE A 41 -1.13 -30.80 -1.20
N VAL A 42 -0.43 -30.78 -2.34
CA VAL A 42 -0.72 -29.94 -3.49
C VAL A 42 -0.88 -30.84 -4.72
N LEU A 43 -2.02 -30.73 -5.39
CA LEU A 43 -2.27 -31.31 -6.71
C LEU A 43 -2.04 -30.23 -7.77
N SER A 44 -1.09 -30.42 -8.67
CA SER A 44 -0.79 -29.48 -9.76
C SER A 44 -0.12 -30.20 -10.94
N PRO A 45 -0.59 -30.04 -12.19
CA PRO A 45 -1.71 -29.19 -12.61
C PRO A 45 -3.07 -29.80 -12.24
N LEU A 46 -4.13 -28.98 -12.29
CA LEU A 46 -5.50 -29.48 -12.13
C LEU A 46 -5.93 -30.28 -13.37
N PRO A 47 -6.49 -31.50 -13.20
CA PRO A 47 -7.01 -32.27 -14.31
C PRO A 47 -8.21 -31.56 -14.98
N LYS A 48 -8.09 -31.21 -16.26
CA LYS A 48 -9.10 -30.43 -17.01
C LYS A 48 -10.48 -31.09 -17.11
N PHE A 49 -10.54 -32.42 -17.06
CA PHE A 49 -11.76 -33.20 -17.28
C PHE A 49 -12.37 -33.78 -16.00
N ILE A 50 -11.82 -33.44 -14.83
CA ILE A 50 -12.33 -33.91 -13.53
C ILE A 50 -12.92 -32.70 -12.81
N SER A 51 -14.21 -32.79 -12.45
CA SER A 51 -14.86 -31.71 -11.70
C SER A 51 -14.24 -31.53 -10.32
N THR A 52 -14.26 -30.30 -9.82
CA THR A 52 -13.71 -29.94 -8.50
C THR A 52 -14.33 -30.76 -7.37
N HIS A 53 -15.65 -30.96 -7.40
CA HIS A 53 -16.36 -31.81 -6.44
C HIS A 53 -15.87 -33.27 -6.47
N ARG A 54 -15.62 -33.83 -7.66
CA ARG A 54 -15.13 -35.19 -7.81
C ARG A 54 -13.70 -35.35 -7.28
N LEU A 55 -12.85 -34.32 -7.43
CA LEU A 55 -11.51 -34.30 -6.82
C LEU A 55 -11.58 -34.30 -5.29
N ILE A 56 -12.44 -33.48 -4.68
CA ILE A 56 -12.59 -33.43 -3.22
C ILE A 56 -13.10 -34.76 -2.67
N ASN A 57 -14.17 -35.32 -3.26
CA ASN A 57 -14.71 -36.61 -2.83
C ASN A 57 -13.68 -37.74 -2.98
N PHE A 58 -12.84 -37.69 -4.01
CA PHE A 58 -11.74 -38.64 -4.15
C PHE A 58 -10.74 -38.53 -2.99
N PHE A 59 -10.30 -37.32 -2.63
CA PHE A 59 -9.36 -37.15 -1.52
C PHE A 59 -9.97 -37.48 -0.15
N GLN A 60 -11.27 -37.31 0.05
CA GLN A 60 -11.97 -37.71 1.29
C GLN A 60 -11.87 -39.22 1.56
N GLN A 61 -11.63 -40.05 0.54
CA GLN A 61 -11.43 -41.50 0.71
C GLN A 61 -10.13 -41.83 1.46
N TYR A 62 -9.15 -40.93 1.46
CA TYR A 62 -7.86 -41.13 2.13
C TYR A 62 -7.85 -40.62 3.56
N GLY A 63 -8.78 -39.72 3.92
CA GLY A 63 -8.92 -39.19 5.28
C GLY A 63 -9.81 -37.95 5.34
N THR A 64 -10.19 -37.57 6.55
CA THR A 64 -11.03 -36.39 6.79
C THR A 64 -10.30 -35.12 6.35
N ILE A 65 -10.89 -34.39 5.40
CA ILE A 65 -10.36 -33.11 4.94
C ILE A 65 -10.77 -32.02 5.92
N LYS A 66 -9.78 -31.35 6.51
CA LYS A 66 -9.98 -30.20 7.39
C LYS A 66 -10.26 -28.93 6.59
N LYS A 67 -9.53 -28.74 5.49
CA LYS A 67 -9.66 -27.58 4.60
C LYS A 67 -9.15 -27.90 3.20
N TYR A 68 -9.71 -27.27 2.19
CA TYR A 68 -9.14 -27.30 0.84
C TYR A 68 -9.22 -25.92 0.18
N GLN A 69 -8.37 -25.69 -0.82
CA GLN A 69 -8.31 -24.43 -1.57
C GLN A 69 -7.97 -24.70 -3.03
N PHE A 70 -8.82 -24.21 -3.95
CA PHE A 70 -8.54 -24.21 -5.37
C PHE A 70 -7.82 -22.91 -5.78
N GLY A 71 -6.77 -23.04 -6.57
CA GLY A 71 -6.15 -21.95 -7.33
C GLY A 71 -6.44 -22.09 -8.83
N PRO A 72 -5.86 -21.22 -9.68
CA PRO A 72 -6.12 -21.23 -11.13
C PRO A 72 -5.79 -22.56 -11.81
N ASN A 73 -4.77 -23.28 -11.34
CA ASN A 73 -4.34 -24.57 -11.89
C ASN A 73 -3.80 -25.55 -10.83
N TYR A 74 -4.21 -25.39 -9.56
CA TYR A 74 -3.79 -26.30 -8.49
C TYR A 74 -4.89 -26.46 -7.42
N LEU A 75 -4.80 -27.53 -6.63
CA LEU A 75 -5.63 -27.78 -5.45
C LEU A 75 -4.73 -28.08 -4.25
N ILE A 76 -4.96 -27.40 -3.13
CA ILE A 76 -4.36 -27.72 -1.83
C ILE A 76 -5.39 -28.44 -0.98
N VAL A 77 -5.02 -29.59 -0.41
CA VAL A 77 -5.84 -30.33 0.55
C VAL A 77 -5.10 -30.44 1.87
N GLU A 78 -5.71 -29.96 2.95
CA GLU A 78 -5.27 -30.13 4.32
C GLU A 78 -6.16 -31.19 5.00
N PHE A 79 -5.55 -32.29 5.43
CA PHE A 79 -6.21 -33.34 6.20
C PHE A 79 -6.21 -33.03 7.69
N CYS A 80 -7.06 -33.71 8.47
CA CYS A 80 -6.99 -33.66 9.92
C CYS A 80 -5.69 -34.31 10.44
N ASP A 81 -5.25 -35.38 9.78
CA ASP A 81 -4.10 -36.22 10.14
C ASP A 81 -3.04 -36.24 9.04
N LYS A 82 -1.80 -36.62 9.37
CA LYS A 82 -0.68 -36.71 8.41
C LYS A 82 -0.69 -37.97 7.55
N ASN A 83 -1.28 -39.06 8.03
CA ASN A 83 -1.28 -40.37 7.35
C ASN A 83 -1.78 -40.33 5.88
N PRO A 84 -2.85 -39.58 5.53
CA PRO A 84 -3.30 -39.47 4.14
C PRO A 84 -2.21 -38.90 3.22
N VAL A 85 -1.39 -37.97 3.71
CA VAL A 85 -0.29 -37.38 2.95
C VAL A 85 0.79 -38.42 2.66
N GLU A 86 1.19 -39.21 3.65
CA GLU A 86 2.18 -40.29 3.47
C GLU A 86 1.69 -41.31 2.44
N ILE A 87 0.41 -41.72 2.51
CA ILE A 87 -0.19 -42.65 1.54
C ILE A 87 -0.19 -42.08 0.12
N LEU A 88 -0.58 -40.81 -0.03
CA LEU A 88 -0.73 -40.15 -1.33
C LEU A 88 0.63 -39.85 -2.00
N LEU A 89 1.72 -39.77 -1.23
CA LEU A 89 3.06 -39.53 -1.74
C LEU A 89 3.85 -40.82 -1.99
N ASN A 90 3.52 -41.91 -1.30
CA ASN A 90 4.26 -43.18 -1.41
C ASN A 90 3.99 -43.95 -2.71
N LYS A 91 2.91 -43.65 -3.44
CA LYS A 91 2.57 -44.35 -4.69
C LYS A 91 1.89 -43.43 -5.70
N PRO A 92 2.05 -43.70 -7.01
CA PRO A 92 1.28 -43.01 -8.05
C PRO A 92 -0.23 -43.11 -7.81
N ILE A 93 -0.92 -41.98 -7.82
CA ILE A 93 -2.37 -41.90 -7.64
C ILE A 93 -3.04 -41.62 -8.98
N TRP A 94 -4.14 -42.33 -9.26
CA TRP A 94 -4.84 -42.28 -10.53
C TRP A 94 -6.34 -42.05 -10.32
N ILE A 95 -6.97 -41.24 -11.18
CA ILE A 95 -8.43 -41.12 -11.28
C ILE A 95 -8.80 -41.28 -12.76
N ASN A 96 -9.67 -42.23 -13.09
CA ASN A 96 -10.13 -42.47 -14.48
C ASN A 96 -8.96 -42.56 -15.49
N ASN A 97 -7.92 -43.32 -15.17
CA ASN A 97 -6.68 -43.46 -15.95
C ASN A 97 -5.83 -42.18 -16.12
N ILE A 98 -6.14 -41.10 -15.40
CA ILE A 98 -5.31 -39.89 -15.33
C ILE A 98 -4.42 -39.98 -14.09
N LYS A 99 -3.10 -39.96 -14.28
CA LYS A 99 -2.13 -39.87 -13.19
C LYS A 99 -2.18 -38.47 -12.58
N LEU A 100 -2.39 -38.39 -11.28
CA LEU A 100 -2.34 -37.14 -10.53
C LEU A 100 -0.89 -36.81 -10.17
N ASN A 101 -0.50 -35.55 -10.33
CA ASN A 101 0.77 -35.04 -9.81
C ASN A 101 0.55 -34.41 -8.44
N ILE A 102 0.81 -35.20 -7.40
CA ILE A 102 0.61 -34.82 -6.00
C ILE A 102 1.98 -34.60 -5.36
N GLU A 103 2.16 -33.44 -4.74
CA GLU A 103 3.37 -33.07 -4.01
C GLU A 103 3.04 -32.74 -2.55
N LYS A 104 4.01 -32.92 -1.66
CA LYS A 104 3.88 -32.43 -0.28
C LYS A 104 3.78 -30.91 -0.30
N LYS A 105 2.86 -30.33 0.48
CA LYS A 105 2.87 -28.88 0.69
C LYS A 105 4.24 -28.49 1.25
N LYS A 106 4.79 -27.36 0.79
CA LYS A 106 6.03 -26.80 1.32
C LYS A 106 5.69 -25.68 2.31
N ALA A 107 6.36 -25.64 3.45
CA ALA A 107 6.23 -24.57 4.43
C ALA A 107 6.95 -23.33 3.90
N HIS A 108 6.22 -22.32 3.42
CA HIS A 108 6.85 -21.06 3.05
C HIS A 108 7.29 -20.29 4.31
N SER A 109 8.51 -20.53 4.79
CA SER A 109 9.17 -19.65 5.74
C SER A 109 9.45 -18.28 5.10
N MET A 110 9.68 -17.24 5.90
CA MET A 110 10.06 -15.92 5.39
C MET A 110 11.33 -16.00 4.52
N MET A 111 12.24 -16.92 4.86
CA MET A 111 13.43 -17.26 4.08
C MET A 111 13.08 -17.86 2.71
N GLN A 112 12.10 -18.77 2.61
CA GLN A 112 11.67 -19.34 1.32
C GLN A 112 10.91 -18.34 0.44
N ILE A 113 10.20 -17.37 1.01
CA ILE A 113 9.59 -16.26 0.26
C ILE A 113 10.69 -15.38 -0.34
N GLU A 114 11.75 -15.12 0.44
CA GLU A 114 12.89 -14.34 -0.02
C GLU A 114 13.62 -15.04 -1.17
N THR A 115 13.92 -16.35 -1.03
CA THR A 115 14.52 -17.17 -2.08
C THR A 115 13.64 -17.25 -3.33
N ARG A 116 12.30 -17.28 -3.16
CA ARG A 116 11.34 -17.28 -4.26
C ARG A 116 11.43 -16.00 -5.08
N TYR A 117 11.45 -14.83 -4.45
CA TYR A 117 11.54 -13.55 -5.15
C TYR A 117 12.93 -13.27 -5.71
N GLU A 118 13.98 -13.65 -5.00
CA GLU A 118 15.37 -13.52 -5.47
C GLU A 118 15.59 -14.31 -6.77
N SER A 119 15.06 -15.54 -6.85
CA SER A 119 15.14 -16.35 -8.07
C SER A 119 14.45 -15.71 -9.29
N VAL A 120 13.42 -14.88 -9.07
CA VAL A 120 12.76 -14.13 -10.16
C VAL A 120 13.72 -13.08 -10.68
N CYS A 121 14.28 -12.22 -9.81
CA CYS A 121 15.23 -11.17 -10.17
C CYS A 121 16.45 -11.73 -10.92
N THR A 122 17.11 -12.75 -10.37
CA THR A 122 18.28 -13.36 -11.02
C THR A 122 17.96 -13.91 -12.42
N HIS A 123 16.74 -14.43 -12.63
CA HIS A 123 16.35 -14.93 -13.96
C HIS A 123 15.97 -13.80 -14.91
N LEU A 124 15.32 -12.74 -14.43
CA LEU A 124 15.06 -11.53 -15.22
C LEU A 124 16.39 -10.92 -15.68
N ASP A 125 17.37 -10.75 -14.79
CA ASP A 125 18.69 -10.25 -15.16
C ASP A 125 19.30 -11.08 -16.30
N LYS A 126 19.27 -12.41 -16.18
CA LYS A 126 19.81 -13.32 -17.22
C LYS A 126 19.08 -13.17 -18.56
N ILE A 127 17.74 -13.09 -18.54
CA ILE A 127 16.92 -12.96 -19.74
C ILE A 127 17.20 -11.63 -20.43
N PHE A 128 17.20 -10.53 -19.67
CA PHE A 128 17.26 -9.19 -20.24
C PHE A 128 18.67 -8.71 -20.53
N LYS A 129 19.72 -9.33 -19.97
CA LYS A 129 21.12 -9.09 -20.34
C LYS A 129 21.44 -9.35 -21.81
N MET A 130 20.60 -10.13 -22.51
CA MET A 130 20.74 -10.30 -23.96
C MET A 130 20.47 -9.03 -24.77
N VAL A 131 19.70 -8.09 -24.22
CA VAL A 131 19.35 -6.80 -24.87
C VAL A 131 19.90 -5.61 -24.10
N PHE A 132 20.00 -5.72 -22.78
CA PHE A 132 20.55 -4.70 -21.89
C PHE A 132 21.73 -5.31 -21.12
N PRO A 133 22.96 -5.36 -21.68
CA PRO A 133 24.07 -6.11 -21.11
C PRO A 133 24.45 -5.74 -19.67
N LYS A 134 24.14 -4.50 -19.28
CA LYS A 134 24.42 -3.94 -17.95
C LYS A 134 23.20 -3.92 -17.02
N CYS A 135 22.09 -4.56 -17.40
CA CYS A 135 20.87 -4.45 -16.60
C CYS A 135 20.96 -5.20 -15.27
N GLU A 136 20.33 -4.62 -14.26
CA GLU A 136 20.16 -5.19 -12.93
C GLU A 136 18.75 -4.94 -12.41
N THR A 137 18.18 -5.95 -11.76
CA THR A 137 16.86 -5.88 -11.14
C THR A 137 16.95 -5.70 -9.63
N TYR A 138 16.11 -4.82 -9.12
CA TYR A 138 16.04 -4.46 -7.71
C TYR A 138 14.60 -4.56 -7.24
N ARG A 139 14.41 -5.21 -6.08
CA ARG A 139 13.10 -5.35 -5.46
C ARG A 139 12.77 -4.11 -4.66
N PHE A 140 11.50 -3.74 -4.64
CA PHE A 140 11.00 -2.69 -3.75
C PHE A 140 9.56 -3.00 -3.30
N GLY A 141 8.94 -2.04 -2.62
CA GLY A 141 7.53 -2.08 -2.25
C GLY A 141 7.23 -2.99 -1.07
N SER A 142 6.06 -3.63 -1.12
CA SER A 142 5.49 -4.33 0.04
C SER A 142 6.27 -5.57 0.45
N THR A 143 6.98 -6.20 -0.49
CA THR A 143 7.85 -7.36 -0.24
C THR A 143 9.09 -6.96 0.56
N GLN A 144 9.72 -5.82 0.24
CA GLN A 144 10.92 -5.33 0.93
C GLN A 144 10.63 -4.71 2.31
N THR A 145 9.48 -4.07 2.48
CA THR A 145 9.08 -3.45 3.76
C THR A 145 8.59 -4.47 4.80
N GLY A 146 8.30 -5.71 4.39
CA GLY A 146 7.70 -6.72 5.28
C GLY A 146 6.23 -6.46 5.60
N LEU A 147 5.58 -5.54 4.87
CA LEU A 147 4.16 -5.21 4.96
C LEU A 147 3.31 -5.88 3.86
N GLY A 148 3.89 -6.80 3.08
CA GLY A 148 3.19 -7.57 2.05
C GLY A 148 2.25 -8.62 2.65
N PHE A 149 1.06 -8.79 2.05
CA PHE A 149 0.22 -9.96 2.28
C PHE A 149 0.74 -11.15 1.46
N LYS A 150 0.32 -12.38 1.77
CA LYS A 150 0.84 -13.61 1.11
C LYS A 150 0.75 -13.61 -0.43
N GLU A 151 -0.17 -12.84 -0.99
CA GLU A 151 -0.44 -12.74 -2.42
C GLU A 151 -0.10 -11.34 -2.97
N CYS A 152 0.82 -10.60 -2.32
CA CYS A 152 1.23 -9.30 -2.84
C CYS A 152 2.06 -9.45 -4.12
N ASP A 153 1.92 -8.48 -5.01
CA ASP A 153 2.75 -8.38 -6.20
C ASP A 153 4.23 -8.15 -5.82
N LEU A 154 5.14 -8.67 -6.64
CA LEU A 154 6.56 -8.39 -6.57
C LEU A 154 6.87 -7.14 -7.40
N ASP A 155 7.12 -6.03 -6.73
CA ASP A 155 7.53 -4.78 -7.37
C ASP A 155 9.04 -4.81 -7.70
N ILE A 156 9.38 -4.58 -8.98
CA ILE A 156 10.73 -4.68 -9.51
C ILE A 156 11.08 -3.39 -10.25
N TYR A 157 12.22 -2.81 -9.93
CA TYR A 157 12.87 -1.80 -10.76
C TYR A 157 13.97 -2.50 -11.55
N MET A 158 13.99 -2.31 -12.87
CA MET A 158 15.10 -2.73 -13.71
C MET A 158 15.88 -1.51 -14.16
N ASP A 159 17.11 -1.40 -13.67
CA ASP A 159 18.10 -0.51 -14.26
C ASP A 159 18.60 -1.17 -15.53
N ILE A 160 18.54 -0.48 -16.67
CA ILE A 160 19.08 -1.00 -17.93
C ILE A 160 20.59 -0.74 -18.08
N GLY A 161 21.19 0.02 -17.16
CA GLY A 161 22.60 0.39 -17.16
C GLY A 161 22.97 1.46 -18.21
N GLU A 162 21.96 2.13 -18.78
CA GLU A 162 22.09 3.18 -19.79
C GLU A 162 21.08 4.32 -19.53
N PRO A 163 21.42 5.58 -19.88
CA PRO A 163 20.55 6.72 -19.67
C PRO A 163 19.30 6.65 -20.56
N ILE A 164 18.14 6.86 -19.96
CA ILE A 164 16.86 6.95 -20.66
C ILE A 164 16.61 8.41 -21.04
N ASN A 165 16.57 8.70 -22.33
CA ASN A 165 16.39 10.06 -22.85
C ASN A 165 15.03 10.20 -23.53
N GLU A 166 14.05 10.80 -22.86
CA GLU A 166 12.72 11.01 -23.46
C GLU A 166 12.70 12.13 -24.52
N ASN A 167 13.65 13.07 -24.44
CA ASN A 167 13.70 14.28 -25.29
C ASN A 167 14.61 14.17 -26.53
N LYS A 168 15.37 13.08 -26.69
CA LYS A 168 16.33 12.92 -27.80
C LYS A 168 15.97 11.72 -28.66
N SER A 169 15.44 11.99 -29.85
CA SER A 169 15.13 11.03 -30.91
C SER A 169 16.34 10.72 -31.80
N THR A 170 17.53 10.55 -31.23
CA THR A 170 18.63 9.92 -31.97
C THR A 170 18.36 8.41 -32.06
N SER A 171 18.81 7.77 -33.15
CA SER A 171 18.63 6.32 -33.39
C SER A 171 19.09 5.48 -32.20
N ASP A 172 20.18 5.91 -31.55
CA ASP A 172 20.95 5.08 -30.63
C ASP A 172 20.60 5.27 -29.15
N SER A 173 19.70 6.19 -28.79
CA SER A 173 19.28 6.41 -27.40
C SER A 173 18.12 5.50 -26.97
N TRP A 174 18.13 5.03 -25.72
CA TRP A 174 16.98 4.36 -25.13
C TRP A 174 15.90 5.35 -24.71
N THR A 175 14.66 5.06 -25.10
CA THR A 175 13.45 5.74 -24.62
C THR A 175 12.58 4.74 -23.87
N MET A 176 11.69 5.22 -22.99
CA MET A 176 10.71 4.34 -22.32
C MET A 176 9.90 3.52 -23.32
N HIS A 177 9.54 4.10 -24.46
CA HIS A 177 8.84 3.37 -25.52
C HIS A 177 9.67 2.23 -26.11
N LYS A 178 10.95 2.48 -26.44
CA LYS A 178 11.85 1.43 -26.97
C LYS A 178 12.05 0.31 -25.95
N ILE A 179 12.29 0.65 -24.68
CA ILE A 179 12.46 -0.33 -23.59
C ILE A 179 11.20 -1.19 -23.44
N PHE A 180 10.02 -0.57 -23.34
CA PHE A 180 8.76 -1.30 -23.22
C PHE A 180 8.51 -2.21 -24.42
N LYS A 181 8.87 -1.76 -25.63
CA LYS A 181 8.73 -2.57 -26.86
C LYS A 181 9.64 -3.80 -26.81
N GLU A 182 10.92 -3.64 -26.48
CA GLU A 182 11.87 -4.73 -26.40
C GLU A 182 11.55 -5.73 -25.29
N VAL A 183 11.21 -5.22 -24.10
CA VAL A 183 10.85 -6.05 -22.95
C VAL A 183 9.62 -6.91 -23.28
N LYS A 184 8.55 -6.31 -23.82
CA LYS A 184 7.36 -7.06 -24.24
C LYS A 184 7.70 -8.09 -25.32
N ARG A 185 8.51 -7.73 -26.32
CA ARG A 185 8.90 -8.65 -27.40
C ARG A 185 9.55 -9.92 -26.83
N ILE A 186 10.44 -9.78 -25.85
CA ILE A 186 11.08 -10.91 -25.17
C ILE A 186 10.08 -11.70 -24.35
N MET A 187 9.26 -11.02 -23.53
CA MET A 187 8.30 -11.69 -22.65
C MET A 187 7.25 -12.50 -23.42
N TYR A 188 6.73 -11.96 -24.54
CA TYR A 188 5.79 -12.69 -25.40
C TYR A 188 6.42 -13.90 -26.11
N ARG A 189 7.72 -13.83 -26.45
CA ARG A 189 8.45 -14.99 -27.00
C ARG A 189 8.69 -16.09 -25.95
N LEU A 190 8.86 -15.70 -24.69
CA LEU A 190 9.09 -16.61 -23.56
C LEU A 190 7.79 -16.90 -22.80
N ASN A 191 6.74 -17.33 -23.51
CA ASN A 191 5.40 -17.58 -22.95
C ASN A 191 5.33 -18.74 -21.93
N CYS A 192 6.36 -19.59 -21.86
CA CYS A 192 6.52 -20.61 -20.80
C CYS A 192 7.09 -20.03 -19.49
N VAL A 193 7.60 -18.79 -19.52
CA VAL A 193 8.17 -18.06 -18.38
C VAL A 193 7.22 -16.96 -17.91
N PHE A 194 6.58 -16.26 -18.86
CA PHE A 194 5.72 -15.12 -18.58
C PHE A 194 4.30 -15.34 -19.12
N SER A 195 3.28 -15.03 -18.31
CA SER A 195 1.89 -14.92 -18.72
C SER A 195 1.27 -13.59 -18.27
N ASP A 196 0.03 -13.31 -18.68
CA ASP A 196 -0.77 -12.18 -18.18
C ASP A 196 -0.05 -10.81 -18.30
N ILE A 197 0.62 -10.59 -19.42
CA ILE A 197 1.45 -9.40 -19.67
C ILE A 197 0.56 -8.20 -19.99
N ILE A 198 0.56 -7.19 -19.13
CA ILE A 198 -0.23 -5.96 -19.26
C ILE A 198 0.70 -4.75 -19.15
N SER A 199 0.70 -3.89 -20.18
CA SER A 199 1.56 -2.71 -20.22
C SER A 199 0.78 -1.45 -19.88
N ILE A 200 1.31 -0.65 -18.94
CA ILE A 200 0.69 0.59 -18.46
C ILE A 200 1.70 1.75 -18.64
N PRO A 201 1.99 2.17 -19.89
CA PRO A 201 3.05 3.14 -20.17
C PRO A 201 2.68 4.59 -19.83
N LYS A 202 1.38 4.92 -19.73
CA LYS A 202 0.87 6.29 -19.51
C LYS A 202 0.72 6.67 -18.02
N ALA A 203 1.02 5.75 -17.09
CA ALA A 203 0.97 6.04 -15.67
C ALA A 203 2.16 6.93 -15.25
N LYS A 204 2.04 7.64 -14.11
CA LYS A 204 3.12 8.46 -13.55
C LYS A 204 4.43 7.66 -13.41
N THR A 205 4.31 6.41 -12.98
CA THR A 205 5.39 5.42 -13.02
C THR A 205 4.98 4.35 -14.03
N PRO A 206 5.49 4.39 -15.27
CA PRO A 206 5.22 3.39 -16.27
C PRO A 206 5.63 1.99 -15.78
N ILE A 207 4.72 1.02 -15.89
CA ILE A 207 4.99 -0.37 -15.48
C ILE A 207 4.52 -1.38 -16.53
N ILE A 208 5.12 -2.57 -16.49
CA ILE A 208 4.61 -3.78 -17.13
C ILE A 208 4.21 -4.75 -16.01
N LYS A 209 2.94 -5.09 -15.93
CA LYS A 209 2.45 -6.17 -15.06
C LYS A 209 2.59 -7.48 -15.80
N PHE A 210 2.98 -8.54 -15.10
CA PHE A 210 3.06 -9.88 -15.66
C PHE A 210 3.02 -10.93 -14.57
N TYR A 211 2.72 -12.15 -14.97
CA TYR A 211 2.79 -13.31 -14.11
C TYR A 211 4.01 -14.16 -14.45
N TYR A 212 4.86 -14.41 -13.46
CA TYR A 212 6.04 -15.24 -13.60
C TYR A 212 5.69 -16.70 -13.26
N VAL A 213 5.61 -17.53 -14.29
CA VAL A 213 4.99 -18.86 -14.26
C VAL A 213 5.72 -19.82 -13.31
N ARG A 214 7.07 -19.84 -13.35
CA ARG A 214 7.88 -20.85 -12.63
C ARG A 214 7.71 -20.80 -11.12
N THR A 215 7.61 -19.60 -10.56
CA THR A 215 7.43 -19.42 -9.11
C THR A 215 6.04 -18.92 -8.76
N ASN A 216 5.09 -18.86 -9.71
CA ASN A 216 3.70 -18.49 -9.44
C ASN A 216 3.57 -17.09 -8.80
N VAL A 217 4.33 -16.10 -9.28
CA VAL A 217 4.41 -14.74 -8.70
C VAL A 217 3.87 -13.71 -9.68
N SER A 218 2.95 -12.86 -9.23
CA SER A 218 2.57 -11.65 -9.95
C SER A 218 3.63 -10.57 -9.74
N CYS A 219 4.05 -9.90 -10.82
CA CYS A 219 5.13 -8.94 -10.81
C CYS A 219 4.71 -7.64 -11.49
N ASP A 220 5.19 -6.52 -10.95
CA ASP A 220 5.14 -5.20 -11.57
C ASP A 220 6.58 -4.75 -11.84
N ILE A 221 6.98 -4.62 -13.11
CA ILE A 221 8.32 -4.11 -13.47
C ILE A 221 8.26 -2.66 -13.97
N SER A 222 9.10 -1.81 -13.39
CA SER A 222 9.32 -0.40 -13.72
C SER A 222 10.74 -0.19 -14.22
N PHE A 223 10.93 0.83 -15.06
CA PHE A 223 12.22 1.24 -15.61
C PHE A 223 12.53 2.72 -15.36
N LYS A 224 11.64 3.42 -14.64
CA LYS A 224 11.68 4.90 -14.56
C LYS A 224 12.79 5.41 -13.66
N ASN A 225 12.83 4.96 -12.40
CA ASN A 225 13.83 5.37 -11.43
C ASN A 225 13.91 4.39 -10.25
N SER A 226 15.00 4.50 -9.49
CA SER A 226 15.29 3.70 -8.31
C SER A 226 14.66 4.24 -7.02
N LEU A 227 13.89 5.35 -7.06
CA LEU A 227 13.35 5.99 -5.86
C LEU A 227 12.45 5.04 -5.04
N GLY A 228 11.76 4.10 -5.69
CA GLY A 228 10.96 3.08 -5.02
C GLY A 228 11.77 2.23 -4.03
N ILE A 229 13.04 1.96 -4.32
CA ILE A 229 13.95 1.19 -3.47
C ILE A 229 14.20 1.97 -2.18
N TYR A 230 14.58 3.25 -2.29
CA TYR A 230 14.89 4.11 -1.15
C TYR A 230 13.66 4.40 -0.28
N LYS A 231 12.50 4.63 -0.89
CA LYS A 231 11.22 4.79 -0.16
C LYS A 231 10.88 3.52 0.63
N SER A 232 11.13 2.35 0.06
CA SER A 232 10.91 1.07 0.73
C SER A 232 11.90 0.83 1.87
N HIS A 233 13.16 1.23 1.66
CA HIS A 233 14.21 1.18 2.67
C HIS A 233 13.89 2.08 3.87
N LEU A 234 13.46 3.33 3.61
CA LEU A 234 12.99 4.25 4.65
C LEU A 234 11.85 3.65 5.48
N ILE A 235 10.81 3.12 4.82
CA ILE A 235 9.69 2.48 5.53
C ILE A 235 10.18 1.29 6.37
N LYS A 236 11.08 0.46 5.83
CA LYS A 236 11.66 -0.69 6.53
C LYS A 236 12.43 -0.25 7.78
N TYR A 237 13.22 0.81 7.66
CA TYR A 237 13.93 1.41 8.78
C TYR A 237 12.95 1.92 9.84
N CYS A 238 11.94 2.72 9.45
CA CYS A 238 10.91 3.20 10.37
C CYS A 238 10.22 2.06 11.13
N ILE A 239 9.89 0.95 10.47
CA ILE A 239 9.30 -0.23 11.10
C ILE A 239 10.26 -0.86 12.13
N SER A 240 11.56 -0.83 11.86
CA SER A 240 12.58 -1.45 12.72
C SER A 240 12.80 -0.71 14.05
N LEU A 241 12.41 0.58 14.12
CA LEU A 241 12.56 1.41 15.30
C LEU A 241 11.77 0.90 16.51
N ASP A 242 10.61 0.26 16.29
CA ASP A 242 9.77 -0.26 17.36
C ASP A 242 8.97 -1.49 16.95
N SER A 243 9.04 -2.54 17.78
CA SER A 243 8.40 -3.83 17.54
C SER A 243 6.87 -3.78 17.36
N ARG A 244 6.20 -2.73 17.86
CA ARG A 244 4.75 -2.51 17.74
C ARG A 244 4.34 -2.06 16.33
N LEU A 245 5.24 -1.48 15.56
CA LEU A 245 4.91 -0.78 14.31
C LEU A 245 4.49 -1.73 13.19
N ARG A 246 5.21 -2.84 13.00
CA ARG A 246 4.83 -3.83 11.98
C ARG A 246 3.42 -4.39 12.22
N PRO A 247 3.07 -4.89 13.42
CA PRO A 247 1.69 -5.30 13.72
C PRO A 247 0.65 -4.19 13.50
N LEU A 248 0.91 -2.98 14.01
CA LEU A 248 0.01 -1.84 13.89
C LEU A 248 -0.27 -1.49 12.42
N MET A 249 0.79 -1.33 11.62
CA MET A 249 0.68 -1.03 10.20
C MET A 249 -0.05 -2.13 9.44
N MET A 250 0.19 -3.40 9.76
CA MET A 250 -0.52 -4.52 9.14
C MET A 250 -2.01 -4.55 9.49
N ILE A 251 -2.39 -4.22 10.74
CA ILE A 251 -3.80 -4.11 11.14
C ILE A 251 -4.49 -2.99 10.36
N ILE A 252 -3.89 -1.80 10.30
CA ILE A 252 -4.45 -0.65 9.59
C ILE A 252 -4.55 -0.94 8.09
N LYS A 253 -3.52 -1.53 7.48
CA LYS A 253 -3.55 -1.94 6.07
C LYS A 253 -4.65 -2.96 5.78
N TYR A 254 -4.83 -3.95 6.67
CA TYR A 254 -5.87 -4.96 6.50
C TYR A 254 -7.27 -4.35 6.65
N TRP A 255 -7.47 -3.50 7.65
CA TRP A 255 -8.68 -2.70 7.84
C TRP A 255 -9.01 -1.84 6.61
N ALA A 256 -8.03 -1.11 6.10
CA ALA A 256 -8.23 -0.26 4.92
C ALA A 256 -8.57 -1.06 3.66
N ARG A 257 -7.95 -2.23 3.48
CA ARG A 257 -8.30 -3.16 2.40
C ARG A 257 -9.73 -3.71 2.57
N HIS A 258 -10.12 -4.07 3.79
CA HIS A 258 -11.44 -4.62 4.09
C HIS A 258 -12.57 -3.64 3.72
N PHE A 259 -12.44 -2.37 4.13
CA PHE A 259 -13.39 -1.32 3.78
C PHE A 259 -13.19 -0.73 2.38
N LYS A 260 -12.31 -1.34 1.59
CA LYS A 260 -11.93 -0.89 0.26
C LYS A 260 -11.52 0.58 0.27
N THR A 261 -10.94 1.12 1.34
CA THR A 261 -10.35 2.47 1.36
C THR A 261 -8.97 2.46 0.72
N SER A 262 -8.32 1.29 0.67
CA SER A 262 -7.11 1.04 -0.13
C SER A 262 -7.37 0.04 -1.25
N SER A 263 -7.61 0.53 -2.48
CA SER A 263 -7.60 -0.23 -3.74
C SER A 263 -7.74 0.71 -4.95
N GLY A 264 -7.01 0.45 -6.04
CA GLY A 264 -7.17 1.16 -7.32
C GLY A 264 -6.96 2.68 -7.24
N GLN A 265 -8.06 3.45 -7.31
CA GLN A 265 -8.10 4.93 -7.36
C GLN A 265 -8.41 5.62 -6.02
N LYS A 266 -8.37 4.90 -4.90
CA LYS A 266 -8.64 5.47 -3.57
C LYS A 266 -7.34 5.95 -2.92
N ILE A 267 -6.90 5.32 -1.84
CA ILE A 267 -5.59 5.60 -1.23
C ILE A 267 -4.65 4.43 -1.53
N SER A 268 -3.48 4.73 -2.10
CA SER A 268 -2.45 3.71 -2.34
C SER A 268 -1.92 3.14 -1.03
N ASN A 269 -1.43 1.89 -1.03
CA ASN A 269 -0.81 1.30 0.16
C ASN A 269 0.36 2.14 0.70
N TYR A 270 1.11 2.76 -0.20
CA TYR A 270 2.22 3.64 0.17
C TYR A 270 1.73 4.91 0.86
N ALA A 271 0.70 5.57 0.31
CA ALA A 271 0.09 6.75 0.94
C ALA A 271 -0.49 6.44 2.31
N LEU A 272 -1.15 5.27 2.48
CA LEU A 272 -1.64 4.84 3.79
C LEU A 272 -0.51 4.64 4.79
N VAL A 273 0.62 4.07 4.38
CA VAL A 273 1.80 3.91 5.24
C VAL A 273 2.39 5.27 5.62
N LEU A 274 2.43 6.24 4.71
CA LEU A 274 2.90 7.59 5.01
C LEU A 274 1.97 8.30 6.02
N LEU A 275 0.65 8.12 5.93
CA LEU A 275 -0.29 8.61 6.95
C LEU A 275 0.00 7.98 8.32
N ILE A 276 0.26 6.66 8.37
CA ILE A 276 0.61 6.01 9.64
C ILE A 276 1.94 6.57 10.18
N ILE A 277 2.96 6.72 9.34
CA ILE A 277 4.25 7.31 9.74
C ILE A 277 4.05 8.72 10.28
N PHE A 278 3.26 9.55 9.59
CA PHE A 278 2.97 10.92 10.02
C PHE A 278 2.29 10.97 11.39
N TYR A 279 1.27 10.13 11.62
CA TYR A 279 0.65 10.00 12.94
C TYR A 279 1.67 9.63 14.03
N LEU A 280 2.59 8.71 13.74
CA LEU A 280 3.62 8.26 14.68
C LEU A 280 4.72 9.30 14.93
N GLN A 281 4.86 10.29 14.04
CA GLN A 281 5.75 11.44 14.18
C GLN A 281 5.16 12.55 15.06
N GLN A 282 3.84 12.54 15.31
CA GLN A 282 3.20 13.61 16.07
C GLN A 282 3.75 13.70 17.50
N PRO A 283 3.91 14.91 18.08
CA PRO A 283 4.54 15.07 19.39
C PRO A 283 3.91 14.25 20.52
N SER A 284 2.61 13.99 20.46
CA SER A 284 1.89 13.17 21.44
C SER A 284 2.19 11.67 21.33
N VAL A 285 2.71 11.22 20.18
CA VAL A 285 3.04 9.82 19.89
C VAL A 285 4.56 9.61 19.91
N ASN A 286 5.30 10.39 19.12
CA ASN A 286 6.76 10.50 19.09
C ASN A 286 7.49 9.15 19.09
N ILE A 287 7.09 8.24 18.19
CA ILE A 287 7.73 6.93 18.00
C ILE A 287 8.69 6.94 16.81
N ILE A 288 8.34 7.67 15.73
CA ILE A 288 9.17 7.80 14.54
C ILE A 288 9.66 9.25 14.45
N PRO A 289 10.96 9.52 14.27
CA PRO A 289 11.43 10.87 14.03
C PRO A 289 11.07 11.36 12.62
N PRO A 290 10.92 12.68 12.41
CA PRO A 290 10.93 13.28 11.08
C PRO A 290 12.14 12.86 10.24
N LEU A 291 11.95 12.63 8.94
CA LEU A 291 13.03 12.19 8.05
C LEU A 291 14.20 13.19 8.02
N MET A 292 13.92 14.49 8.09
CA MET A 292 14.94 15.53 8.08
C MET A 292 15.94 15.38 9.22
N ILE A 293 15.51 14.88 10.39
CA ILE A 293 16.41 14.63 11.52
C ILE A 293 17.43 13.56 11.16
N LEU A 294 16.98 12.49 10.48
CA LEU A 294 17.84 11.40 10.02
C LEU A 294 18.73 11.82 8.85
N GLN A 295 18.27 12.75 8.01
CA GLN A 295 19.01 13.24 6.84
C GLN A 295 20.13 14.21 7.23
N ASN A 296 19.90 15.06 8.24
CA ASN A 296 20.85 16.08 8.67
C ASN A 296 22.13 15.52 9.30
N THR A 297 22.14 14.25 9.71
CA THR A 297 23.31 13.60 10.31
C THR A 297 24.18 12.85 9.31
N CYS A 298 23.85 12.89 8.01
CA CYS A 298 24.63 12.21 6.96
C CYS A 298 24.93 13.11 5.76
N GLN A 299 25.96 12.75 5.00
CA GLN A 299 26.27 13.41 3.73
C GLN A 299 25.19 13.08 2.67
N PRO A 300 24.56 14.08 2.02
CA PRO A 300 23.49 13.83 1.06
C PRO A 300 23.94 13.02 -0.16
N ARG A 301 23.27 11.89 -0.41
CA ARG A 301 23.32 11.11 -1.65
C ARG A 301 22.13 11.49 -2.52
N ILE A 302 22.41 12.09 -3.68
CA ILE A 302 21.38 12.64 -4.56
C ILE A 302 21.12 11.71 -5.74
N ILE A 303 19.86 11.33 -5.92
CA ILE A 303 19.40 10.51 -7.05
C ILE A 303 18.14 11.15 -7.60
N ASN A 304 18.14 11.41 -8.91
CA ASN A 304 17.04 12.08 -9.62
C ASN A 304 16.62 13.41 -8.95
N GLY A 305 17.61 14.19 -8.45
CA GLY A 305 17.39 15.48 -7.79
C GLY A 305 17.07 15.42 -6.30
N TRP A 306 16.79 14.24 -5.76
CA TRP A 306 16.33 14.05 -4.38
C TRP A 306 17.39 13.43 -3.48
N GLN A 307 17.44 13.85 -2.21
CA GLN A 307 18.24 13.17 -1.20
C GLN A 307 17.54 11.88 -0.80
N VAL A 308 18.20 10.74 -1.04
CA VAL A 308 17.59 9.42 -0.86
C VAL A 308 18.10 8.66 0.37
N ASN A 309 19.26 9.05 0.91
CA ASN A 309 19.85 8.43 2.08
C ASN A 309 19.52 9.22 3.35
N PHE A 310 19.70 8.54 4.47
CA PHE A 310 19.60 9.05 5.82
C PHE A 310 20.54 8.22 6.71
N ASP A 311 20.84 8.70 7.91
CA ASP A 311 21.69 7.98 8.87
C ASP A 311 20.89 6.91 9.62
N GLU A 312 21.16 5.65 9.30
CA GLU A 312 20.56 4.49 9.98
C GLU A 312 21.22 4.17 11.32
N ASN A 313 22.44 4.67 11.55
CA ASN A 313 23.21 4.39 12.76
C ASN A 313 23.23 5.58 13.73
N GLY A 314 22.51 6.65 13.38
CA GLY A 314 22.37 7.83 14.21
C GLY A 314 21.75 7.49 15.56
N VAL A 315 22.27 8.09 16.63
CA VAL A 315 21.72 7.89 17.98
C VAL A 315 20.38 8.62 18.05
N LEU A 316 19.29 7.85 18.10
CA LEU A 316 17.95 8.39 18.29
C LEU A 316 17.59 8.48 19.78
N PRO A 317 16.77 9.47 20.18
CA PRO A 317 16.19 9.50 21.51
C PRO A 317 15.44 8.21 21.82
N SER A 318 15.49 7.78 23.08
CA SER A 318 14.71 6.61 23.51
C SER A 318 13.22 6.85 23.32
N ILE A 319 12.51 5.84 22.79
CA ILE A 319 11.06 5.91 22.61
C ILE A 319 10.39 5.82 24.00
N ILE A 320 9.86 6.95 24.47
CA ILE A 320 9.21 7.05 25.79
C ILE A 320 7.76 6.54 25.75
N ASN A 321 7.13 6.57 24.56
CA ASN A 321 5.74 6.16 24.39
C ASN A 321 5.54 4.68 24.78
N LYS A 322 4.61 4.44 25.72
CA LYS A 322 4.27 3.10 26.22
C LYS A 322 2.92 2.56 25.74
N ASN A 323 2.26 3.24 24.80
CA ASN A 323 0.95 2.81 24.32
C ASN A 323 1.03 1.43 23.65
N SER A 324 0.13 0.54 24.04
CA SER A 324 -0.09 -0.74 23.39
C SER A 324 -0.56 -0.58 21.95
N ILE A 325 -0.47 -1.64 21.14
CA ILE A 325 -0.93 -1.62 19.74
C ILE A 325 -2.40 -1.17 19.62
N PRO A 326 -3.35 -1.65 20.46
CA PRO A 326 -4.73 -1.15 20.42
C PRO A 326 -4.86 0.34 20.77
N GLU A 327 -4.06 0.87 21.68
CA GLU A 327 -4.07 2.30 22.02
C GLU A 327 -3.49 3.16 20.89
N LEU A 328 -2.42 2.72 20.24
CA LEU A 328 -1.89 3.37 19.03
C LEU A 328 -2.88 3.30 17.87
N LEU A 329 -3.60 2.19 17.74
CA LEU A 329 -4.65 2.03 16.73
C LEU A 329 -5.83 2.99 17.01
N HIS A 330 -6.25 3.10 18.28
CA HIS A 330 -7.22 4.10 18.71
C HIS A 330 -6.78 5.52 18.37
N GLY A 331 -5.54 5.88 18.73
CA GLY A 331 -5.00 7.20 18.47
C GLY A 331 -4.89 7.52 16.97
N PHE A 332 -4.50 6.56 16.13
CA PHE A 332 -4.49 6.72 14.67
C PHE A 332 -5.88 7.05 14.13
N PHE A 333 -6.90 6.28 14.56
CA PHE A 333 -8.27 6.50 14.13
C PHE A 333 -8.82 7.83 14.63
N PHE A 334 -8.60 8.16 15.91
CA PHE A 334 -9.04 9.42 16.47
C PHE A 334 -8.38 10.61 15.76
N PHE A 335 -7.06 10.56 15.56
CA PHE A 335 -6.29 11.61 14.88
C PHE A 335 -6.88 11.95 13.52
N TYR A 336 -7.07 10.95 12.65
CA TYR A 336 -7.59 11.19 11.31
C TYR A 336 -9.11 11.36 11.23
N ALA A 337 -9.86 11.04 12.27
CA ALA A 337 -11.27 11.40 12.38
C ALA A 337 -11.46 12.90 12.63
N THR A 338 -10.52 13.52 13.36
CA THR A 338 -10.57 14.95 13.73
C THR A 338 -9.64 15.84 12.89
N PHE A 339 -8.80 15.26 12.03
CA PHE A 339 -7.83 16.00 11.23
C PHE A 339 -8.52 16.85 10.14
N GLU A 340 -8.13 18.12 10.03
CA GLU A 340 -8.65 19.05 9.02
C GLU A 340 -7.86 18.94 7.71
N PHE A 341 -8.27 18.08 6.78
CA PHE A 341 -7.53 17.88 5.53
C PHE A 341 -7.56 19.06 4.56
N LYS A 342 -8.55 19.95 4.67
CA LYS A 342 -8.77 21.02 3.70
C LYS A 342 -7.65 22.05 3.79
N SER A 343 -7.09 22.44 2.65
CA SER A 343 -6.06 23.48 2.60
C SER A 343 -4.78 23.15 3.36
N GLN A 344 -4.53 21.86 3.62
CA GLN A 344 -3.39 21.36 4.37
C GLN A 344 -2.57 20.35 3.56
N VAL A 345 -1.25 20.39 3.77
CA VAL A 345 -0.25 19.50 3.20
C VAL A 345 0.45 18.77 4.35
N ILE A 346 0.25 17.46 4.40
CA ILE A 346 0.89 16.57 5.37
C ILE A 346 2.32 16.28 4.89
N CYS A 347 3.32 16.63 5.69
CA CYS A 347 4.74 16.53 5.35
C CYS A 347 5.47 15.55 6.31
N PRO A 348 5.66 14.27 5.95
CA PRO A 348 6.44 13.35 6.78
C PRO A 348 7.95 13.67 6.83
N ILE A 349 8.43 14.59 5.98
CA ILE A 349 9.84 15.03 5.99
C ILE A 349 10.20 15.72 7.31
N ASP A 350 9.32 16.59 7.81
CA ASP A 350 9.47 17.36 9.03
C ASP A 350 8.48 16.95 10.14
N GLY A 351 7.52 16.09 9.81
CA GLY A 351 6.46 15.65 10.74
C GLY A 351 5.39 16.73 10.96
N MET A 352 5.34 17.76 10.13
CA MET A 352 4.48 18.92 10.27
C MET A 352 3.37 18.98 9.21
N VAL A 353 2.39 19.82 9.49
CA VAL A 353 1.37 20.23 8.53
C VAL A 353 1.70 21.62 8.04
N HIS A 354 1.67 21.81 6.73
CA HIS A 354 1.80 23.10 6.06
C HIS A 354 0.49 23.45 5.37
N THR A 355 0.31 24.72 5.03
CA THR A 355 -0.86 25.22 4.30
C THR A 355 -0.65 25.15 2.80
N GLU A 356 -1.72 25.00 2.04
CA GLU A 356 -1.66 25.12 0.57
C GLU A 356 -1.09 26.48 0.12
N SER A 357 -1.31 27.55 0.91
CA SER A 357 -0.76 28.88 0.64
C SER A 357 0.76 28.94 0.72
N GLU A 358 1.39 28.25 1.66
CA GLU A 358 2.86 28.17 1.74
C GLU A 358 3.44 27.49 0.50
N PHE A 359 2.71 26.56 -0.11
CA PHE A 359 3.10 25.92 -1.37
C PHE A 359 2.78 26.76 -2.63
N LYS A 360 2.03 27.87 -2.51
CA LYS A 360 1.79 28.79 -3.64
C LYS A 360 3.04 29.58 -3.99
N ASP A 361 3.79 30.03 -2.99
CA ASP A 361 5.07 30.70 -3.17
C ASP A 361 6.17 29.88 -2.51
N ILE A 362 7.01 29.27 -3.34
CA ILE A 362 8.07 28.36 -2.91
C ILE A 362 9.13 29.04 -2.03
N GLU A 363 9.24 30.37 -2.07
CA GLU A 363 10.18 31.11 -1.22
C GLU A 363 9.74 31.11 0.25
N ASN A 364 8.44 30.92 0.51
CA ASN A 364 7.91 30.80 1.88
C ASN A 364 8.22 29.43 2.51
N LEU A 365 8.66 28.45 1.70
CA LEU A 365 8.94 27.11 2.22
C LEU A 365 10.26 27.09 3.00
N PRO A 366 10.37 26.22 4.02
CA PRO A 366 11.60 26.10 4.81
C PRO A 366 12.84 25.70 3.98
N SER A 367 14.03 26.02 4.48
CA SER A 367 15.30 25.78 3.77
C SER A 367 15.63 24.29 3.54
N TYR A 368 15.16 23.39 4.40
CA TYR A 368 15.33 21.94 4.13
C TYR A 368 14.56 21.47 2.88
N MET A 369 13.63 22.29 2.35
CA MET A 369 12.95 22.04 1.08
C MET A 369 13.66 22.72 -0.12
N ASP A 370 14.87 23.24 0.02
CA ASP A 370 15.56 23.97 -1.07
C ASP A 370 15.72 23.15 -2.36
N ARG A 371 15.82 21.81 -2.27
CA ARG A 371 15.80 20.92 -3.45
C ARG A 371 14.46 20.95 -4.19
N TYR A 372 13.35 20.99 -3.46
CA TYR A 372 12.03 21.18 -4.06
C TYR A 372 11.93 22.56 -4.71
N LYS A 373 12.40 23.62 -4.04
CA LYS A 373 12.41 24.97 -4.61
C LYS A 373 13.20 25.03 -5.92
N ALA A 374 14.41 24.46 -5.93
CA ALA A 374 15.23 24.37 -7.14
C ALA A 374 14.53 23.58 -8.25
N CYS A 375 13.93 22.43 -7.92
CA CYS A 375 13.18 21.60 -8.86
C CYS A 375 12.00 22.36 -9.51
N VAL A 376 11.26 23.16 -8.74
CA VAL A 376 10.14 23.97 -9.26
C VAL A 376 10.64 25.17 -10.08
N LYS A 377 11.79 25.76 -9.73
CA LYS A 377 12.42 26.84 -10.51
C LYS A 377 12.91 26.36 -11.88
N GLU A 378 13.34 25.11 -11.98
CA GLU A 378 13.76 24.49 -13.25
C GLU A 378 12.55 24.18 -14.16
N ASP A 379 11.44 23.69 -13.59
CA ASP A 379 10.19 23.42 -14.31
C ASP A 379 8.97 23.59 -13.39
N GLU A 380 8.16 24.61 -13.64
CA GLU A 380 6.95 24.89 -12.86
C GLU A 380 5.93 23.74 -12.87
N ASN A 381 5.95 22.87 -13.88
CA ASN A 381 5.08 21.69 -13.94
C ASN A 381 5.43 20.65 -12.86
N LEU A 382 6.60 20.77 -12.24
CA LEU A 382 7.05 19.94 -11.13
C LEU A 382 6.57 20.49 -9.78
N LYS A 383 5.70 21.50 -9.75
CA LYS A 383 5.08 21.97 -8.51
C LYS A 383 4.18 20.88 -7.90
N LEU A 384 4.24 20.74 -6.58
CA LEU A 384 3.40 19.83 -5.82
C LEU A 384 1.92 20.15 -6.08
N ASN A 385 1.16 19.15 -6.54
CA ASN A 385 -0.27 19.33 -6.78
C ASN A 385 -1.03 19.30 -5.44
N VAL A 386 -1.26 20.48 -4.88
CA VAL A 386 -1.91 20.65 -3.57
C VAL A 386 -3.43 20.81 -3.65
N ASN A 387 -3.99 21.17 -4.81
CA ASN A 387 -5.43 21.38 -5.03
C ASN A 387 -6.20 20.04 -5.10
N LYS A 388 -6.19 19.28 -4.00
CA LYS A 388 -6.71 17.93 -3.88
C LYS A 388 -7.45 17.76 -2.55
N PRO A 389 -8.38 16.80 -2.44
CA PRO A 389 -9.10 16.56 -1.19
C PRO A 389 -8.16 16.31 0.00
N MET A 390 -7.06 15.62 -0.26
CA MET A 390 -6.03 15.28 0.70
C MET A 390 -4.67 15.41 0.00
N CYS A 391 -3.73 16.09 0.65
CA CYS A 391 -2.37 16.25 0.16
C CYS A 391 -1.37 15.66 1.14
N VAL A 392 -0.73 14.56 0.75
CA VAL A 392 0.37 13.93 1.50
C VAL A 392 1.62 14.01 0.64
N GLN A 393 2.61 14.77 1.09
CA GLN A 393 3.88 14.90 0.39
C GLN A 393 4.72 13.63 0.56
N ASP A 394 5.33 13.14 -0.51
CA ASP A 394 6.36 12.10 -0.42
C ASP A 394 7.62 12.68 0.26
N PRO A 395 8.15 12.05 1.31
CA PRO A 395 9.25 12.63 2.09
C PRO A 395 10.61 12.60 1.36
N ILE A 396 10.77 11.84 0.28
CA ILE A 396 11.98 11.82 -0.55
C ILE A 396 11.76 12.65 -1.81
N GLU A 397 10.67 12.41 -2.53
CA GLU A 397 10.32 13.06 -3.80
C GLU A 397 9.36 14.23 -3.53
N LEU A 398 9.85 15.35 -2.99
CA LEU A 398 9.00 16.41 -2.39
C LEU A 398 8.03 17.09 -3.36
N ASN A 399 8.19 16.93 -4.67
CA ASN A 399 7.20 17.37 -5.66
C ASN A 399 6.02 16.40 -5.86
N HIS A 400 5.98 15.31 -5.10
CA HIS A 400 4.99 14.27 -5.27
C HIS A 400 3.94 14.27 -4.16
N ASN A 401 2.70 14.59 -4.54
CA ASN A 401 1.53 14.31 -3.70
C ASN A 401 1.08 12.86 -3.91
N VAL A 402 1.34 11.97 -2.94
CA VAL A 402 1.05 10.53 -3.04
C VAL A 402 -0.45 10.21 -3.00
N THR A 403 -1.27 11.20 -2.64
CA THR A 403 -2.73 11.13 -2.60
C THR A 403 -3.38 11.92 -3.75
N ALA A 404 -2.63 12.34 -4.77
CA ALA A 404 -3.16 13.15 -5.88
C ALA A 404 -4.32 12.52 -6.68
N SER A 405 -4.44 11.18 -6.65
CA SER A 405 -5.55 10.44 -7.26
C SER A 405 -6.79 10.31 -6.37
N THR A 406 -6.70 10.71 -5.09
CA THR A 406 -7.76 10.52 -4.11
C THR A 406 -8.93 11.46 -4.41
N GLN A 407 -10.14 10.92 -4.39
CA GLN A 407 -11.38 11.68 -4.57
C GLN A 407 -11.98 12.13 -3.23
N PHE A 408 -12.79 13.19 -3.24
CA PHE A 408 -13.47 13.71 -2.03
C PHE A 408 -14.29 12.63 -1.31
N SER A 409 -15.03 11.80 -2.07
CA SER A 409 -15.81 10.67 -1.53
C SER A 409 -14.95 9.64 -0.79
N THR A 410 -13.70 9.47 -1.22
CA THR A 410 -12.76 8.56 -0.59
C THR A 410 -12.27 9.13 0.73
N LEU A 411 -11.89 10.41 0.76
CA LEU A 411 -11.48 11.09 1.98
C LEU A 411 -12.60 11.07 3.03
N ASP A 412 -13.81 11.47 2.63
CA ASP A 412 -15.00 11.49 3.47
C ASP A 412 -15.31 10.09 4.05
N SER A 413 -15.13 9.03 3.24
CA SER A 413 -15.23 7.66 3.74
C SER A 413 -14.14 7.32 4.76
N VAL A 414 -12.89 7.72 4.52
CA VAL A 414 -11.76 7.46 5.43
C VAL A 414 -11.98 8.15 6.77
N VAL A 415 -12.37 9.43 6.77
CA VAL A 415 -12.67 10.19 7.99
C VAL A 415 -13.78 9.50 8.79
N ARG A 416 -14.89 9.11 8.14
CA ARG A 416 -15.98 8.39 8.81
C ARG A 416 -15.56 7.04 9.37
N TYR A 417 -14.81 6.25 8.60
CA TYR A 417 -14.33 4.94 9.07
C TYR A 417 -13.31 5.09 10.21
N CYS A 418 -12.50 6.14 10.20
CA CYS A 418 -11.63 6.50 11.32
C CYS A 418 -12.46 6.86 12.57
N ALA A 419 -13.51 7.66 12.44
CA ALA A 419 -14.39 7.99 13.58
C ALA A 419 -15.01 6.72 14.21
N ILE A 420 -15.57 5.84 13.38
CA ILE A 420 -16.11 4.54 13.83
C ILE A 420 -15.01 3.67 14.46
N GLY A 421 -13.83 3.62 13.84
CA GLY A 421 -12.69 2.88 14.37
C GLY A 421 -12.28 3.36 15.76
N ALA A 422 -12.30 4.68 15.99
CA ALA A 422 -11.99 5.28 17.28
C ALA A 422 -13.03 4.87 18.34
N GLU A 423 -14.32 4.98 18.03
CA GLU A 423 -15.41 4.55 18.91
C GLU A 423 -15.32 3.06 19.27
N ILE A 424 -15.05 2.19 18.29
CA ILE A 424 -14.88 0.75 18.51
C ILE A 424 -13.70 0.48 19.43
N CYS A 425 -12.55 1.13 19.20
CA CYS A 425 -11.39 0.99 20.07
C CYS A 425 -11.69 1.44 21.51
N ALA A 426 -12.38 2.57 21.67
CA ALA A 426 -12.78 3.10 22.98
C ALA A 426 -13.80 2.21 23.70
N MET A 427 -14.72 1.57 22.97
CA MET A 427 -15.65 0.59 23.53
C MET A 427 -14.94 -0.69 23.95
N CYS A 428 -14.07 -1.22 23.08
CA CYS A 428 -13.36 -2.48 23.32
C CYS A 428 -12.28 -2.39 24.40
N SER A 429 -11.77 -1.19 24.71
CA SER A 429 -10.81 -0.99 25.81
C SER A 429 -11.38 -1.46 27.17
N LYS A 430 -12.69 -1.32 27.37
CA LYS A 430 -13.42 -1.76 28.58
C LYS A 430 -13.40 -3.28 28.79
N ASN A 431 -13.16 -4.06 27.73
CA ASN A 431 -13.08 -5.53 27.78
C ASN A 431 -11.70 -6.04 27.33
N ASN A 432 -10.65 -5.27 27.63
CA ASN A 432 -9.26 -5.61 27.31
C ASN A 432 -9.05 -6.01 25.83
N TYR A 433 -9.77 -5.35 24.93
CA TYR A 433 -9.72 -5.51 23.47
C TYR A 433 -10.04 -6.92 22.93
N ARG A 434 -10.71 -7.78 23.72
CA ARG A 434 -11.00 -9.17 23.33
C ARG A 434 -11.69 -9.30 21.97
N ASP A 435 -12.63 -8.40 21.69
CA ASP A 435 -13.45 -8.41 20.47
C ASP A 435 -13.02 -7.38 19.42
N LEU A 436 -11.91 -6.67 19.63
CA LEU A 436 -11.53 -5.50 18.82
C LEU A 436 -11.50 -5.81 17.33
N MET A 437 -10.75 -6.84 16.91
CA MET A 437 -10.60 -7.18 15.50
C MET A 437 -11.92 -7.65 14.87
N LYS A 438 -12.75 -8.37 15.65
CA LYS A 438 -14.05 -8.83 15.17
C LYS A 438 -14.94 -7.62 14.89
N THR A 439 -15.13 -6.76 15.89
CA THR A 439 -15.99 -5.57 15.78
C THR A 439 -15.47 -4.62 14.70
N LEU A 440 -14.16 -4.33 14.69
CA LEU A 440 -13.54 -3.42 13.73
C LEU A 440 -13.73 -3.86 12.27
N LEU A 441 -13.86 -5.16 12.00
CA LEU A 441 -14.01 -5.71 10.66
C LEU A 441 -15.45 -6.13 10.31
N THR A 442 -16.38 -6.12 11.25
CA THR A 442 -17.80 -6.43 10.96
C THR A 442 -18.69 -5.21 10.90
N THR A 443 -18.25 -4.07 11.44
CA THR A 443 -19.04 -2.84 11.42
C THR A 443 -19.15 -2.30 10.01
N ALA A 444 -20.32 -2.43 9.40
CA ALA A 444 -20.66 -1.71 8.18
C ALA A 444 -20.94 -0.24 8.52
N LEU A 445 -20.63 0.68 7.58
CA LEU A 445 -21.20 2.02 7.66
C LEU A 445 -22.71 1.88 7.73
N PRO A 446 -23.39 2.52 8.71
CA PRO A 446 -24.83 2.74 8.58
C PRO A 446 -25.06 3.34 7.20
N LYS A 447 -26.04 2.84 6.44
CA LYS A 447 -26.54 3.55 5.26
C LYS A 447 -27.19 4.84 5.78
N GLY A 448 -26.37 5.85 6.05
CA GLY A 448 -26.79 7.10 6.68
C GLY A 448 -27.62 7.93 5.70
N LYS A 449 -28.66 8.60 6.24
CA LYS A 449 -29.26 9.76 5.58
C LYS A 449 -28.15 10.77 5.30
N PHE A 450 -28.04 11.22 4.05
CA PHE A 450 -27.07 12.25 3.66
C PHE A 450 -27.59 13.60 4.14
N ASN A 451 -26.92 14.18 5.13
CA ASN A 451 -27.12 15.59 5.49
C ASN A 451 -26.01 16.38 4.81
N VAL A 452 -26.36 17.17 3.79
CA VAL A 452 -25.44 18.08 3.10
C VAL A 452 -25.66 19.47 3.67
N THR A 453 -24.69 19.99 4.42
CA THR A 453 -24.73 21.36 4.93
C THR A 453 -23.96 22.28 3.99
N VAL A 454 -24.66 23.19 3.31
CA VAL A 454 -24.06 24.24 2.48
C VAL A 454 -24.04 25.53 3.30
N SER A 455 -22.86 26.01 3.67
CA SER A 455 -22.70 27.29 4.38
C SER A 455 -22.64 28.45 3.39
N ALA A 456 -23.44 29.49 3.63
CA ALA A 456 -23.45 30.72 2.82
C ALA A 456 -22.05 31.37 2.70
N ASN A 457 -21.19 31.16 3.70
CA ASN A 457 -19.84 31.72 3.76
C ASN A 457 -18.89 31.14 2.70
N GLN A 458 -19.23 30.03 2.05
CA GLN A 458 -18.43 29.44 0.96
C GLN A 458 -18.54 30.23 -0.35
N PHE A 459 -19.48 31.17 -0.47
CA PHE A 459 -19.59 32.10 -1.59
C PHE A 459 -18.79 33.39 -1.31
N GLN A 460 -17.51 33.28 -0.96
CA GLN A 460 -16.60 34.43 -0.88
C GLN A 460 -15.60 34.37 -2.04
N TYR A 461 -15.86 35.10 -3.14
CA TYR A 461 -14.99 36.15 -3.70
C TYR A 461 -15.51 36.65 -5.06
N GLY A 462 -15.26 37.94 -5.36
CA GLY A 462 -15.40 38.55 -6.67
C GLY A 462 -16.36 39.74 -6.68
N SER A 463 -15.97 40.85 -6.05
CA SER A 463 -16.60 42.16 -6.25
C SER A 463 -16.34 42.67 -7.67
N ASN A 464 -16.91 42.02 -8.68
CA ASN A 464 -17.20 42.71 -9.93
C ASN A 464 -18.60 43.26 -9.76
N SER A 465 -18.71 44.57 -9.52
CA SER A 465 -20.00 45.23 -9.52
C SER A 465 -20.71 44.87 -10.84
N MET A 466 -21.99 44.54 -10.74
CA MET A 466 -22.89 44.26 -11.88
C MET A 466 -22.89 45.39 -12.94
N GLU A 467 -22.26 46.52 -12.63
CA GLU A 467 -22.04 47.68 -13.48
C GLU A 467 -21.19 47.35 -14.72
N THR A 468 -20.22 46.42 -14.63
CA THR A 468 -19.28 46.12 -15.75
C THR A 468 -19.80 45.12 -16.78
N CYS A 469 -20.94 44.45 -16.54
CA CYS A 469 -21.48 43.45 -17.47
C CYS A 469 -22.30 44.13 -18.58
N ILE A 470 -21.82 44.16 -19.82
CA ILE A 470 -22.42 44.97 -20.91
C ILE A 470 -23.60 44.22 -21.60
N ASP A 471 -23.72 42.91 -21.37
CA ASP A 471 -24.60 42.02 -22.15
C ASP A 471 -26.00 41.78 -21.54
N ILE A 472 -26.38 42.53 -20.49
CA ILE A 472 -27.67 42.35 -19.80
C ILE A 472 -28.52 43.62 -19.93
N THR A 473 -29.58 43.53 -20.73
CA THR A 473 -30.49 44.64 -21.08
C THR A 473 -31.47 45.04 -19.98
N GLU A 474 -31.65 44.24 -18.91
CA GLU A 474 -32.57 44.52 -17.79
C GLU A 474 -31.90 44.40 -16.40
N LYS A 475 -30.79 45.11 -16.16
CA LYS A 475 -30.06 45.08 -14.86
C LYS A 475 -30.92 45.44 -13.65
N THR A 476 -31.93 46.29 -13.81
CA THR A 476 -32.80 46.78 -12.72
C THR A 476 -33.73 45.71 -12.13
N LYS A 477 -34.03 44.62 -12.87
CA LYS A 477 -34.78 43.47 -12.34
C LYS A 477 -33.98 42.63 -11.34
N PHE A 478 -32.65 42.57 -11.49
CA PHE A 478 -31.75 41.76 -10.67
C PHE A 478 -31.23 42.49 -9.43
N LEU A 479 -31.30 43.83 -9.41
CA LEU A 479 -30.96 44.64 -8.23
C LEU A 479 -31.97 44.51 -7.07
N LYS A 480 -33.19 44.03 -7.33
CA LYS A 480 -34.28 43.95 -6.34
C LYS A 480 -34.47 42.60 -5.66
N ARG A 481 -33.74 41.57 -6.06
CA ARG A 481 -33.74 40.26 -5.38
C ARG A 481 -32.30 39.84 -5.19
N ASP A 482 -31.87 39.91 -3.94
CA ASP A 482 -30.62 39.38 -3.44
C ASP A 482 -30.29 38.06 -4.15
N TRP A 483 -29.28 38.10 -5.03
CA TRP A 483 -28.88 36.99 -5.90
C TRP A 483 -28.60 35.73 -5.08
N HIS A 484 -28.12 35.92 -3.84
CA HIS A 484 -27.89 34.87 -2.86
C HIS A 484 -29.20 34.13 -2.54
N SER A 485 -30.29 34.85 -2.30
CA SER A 485 -31.62 34.27 -2.07
C SER A 485 -32.14 33.50 -3.29
N ILE A 486 -31.84 33.95 -4.52
CA ILE A 486 -32.23 33.22 -5.74
C ILE A 486 -31.43 31.91 -5.86
N VAL A 487 -30.10 31.98 -5.74
CA VAL A 487 -29.23 30.79 -5.82
C VAL A 487 -29.59 29.79 -4.71
N PHE A 488 -29.80 30.27 -3.49
CA PHE A 488 -30.23 29.45 -2.36
C PHE A 488 -31.54 28.72 -2.66
N ASN A 489 -32.57 29.42 -3.14
CA ASN A 489 -33.86 28.82 -3.46
C ASN A 489 -33.77 27.83 -4.63
N ILE A 490 -32.94 28.09 -5.65
CA ILE A 490 -32.70 27.14 -6.75
C ILE A 490 -32.03 25.87 -6.23
N VAL A 491 -31.02 26.00 -5.37
CA VAL A 491 -30.34 24.86 -4.75
C VAL A 491 -31.34 24.08 -3.90
N LYS A 492 -32.07 24.73 -2.98
CA LYS A 492 -33.09 24.10 -2.15
C LYS A 492 -34.13 23.35 -3.00
N ASP A 493 -34.71 24.02 -4.00
CA ASP A 493 -35.71 23.42 -4.89
C ASP A 493 -35.15 22.23 -5.67
N THR A 494 -33.90 22.28 -6.11
CA THR A 494 -33.27 21.16 -6.80
C THR A 494 -33.15 19.95 -5.88
N PHE A 495 -32.69 20.16 -4.64
CA PHE A 495 -32.57 19.10 -3.65
C PHE A 495 -33.95 18.51 -3.26
N GLU A 496 -34.95 19.36 -2.99
CA GLU A 496 -36.28 18.90 -2.60
C GLU A 496 -37.08 18.30 -3.77
N LYS A 497 -37.10 18.96 -4.93
CA LYS A 497 -38.00 18.60 -6.04
C LYS A 497 -37.39 17.59 -6.99
N VAL A 498 -36.08 17.68 -7.27
CA VAL A 498 -35.38 16.77 -8.21
C VAL A 498 -34.82 15.56 -7.46
N PHE A 499 -34.04 15.80 -6.40
CA PHE A 499 -33.38 14.73 -5.65
C PHE A 499 -34.25 14.12 -4.55
N LYS A 500 -35.44 14.68 -4.29
CA LYS A 500 -36.42 14.17 -3.30
C LYS A 500 -35.82 14.00 -1.90
N VAL A 501 -34.91 14.89 -1.52
CA VAL A 501 -34.31 14.93 -0.18
C VAL A 501 -34.91 16.07 0.64
N GLN A 502 -35.05 15.84 1.95
CA GLN A 502 -35.55 16.85 2.89
C GLN A 502 -34.46 17.90 3.15
N VAL A 503 -34.76 19.18 2.92
CA VAL A 503 -33.83 20.28 3.15
C VAL A 503 -34.26 21.06 4.40
N GLU A 504 -33.36 21.16 5.37
CA GLU A 504 -33.53 21.97 6.57
C GLU A 504 -32.65 23.23 6.46
N VAL A 505 -33.25 24.40 6.65
CA VAL A 505 -32.52 25.68 6.61
C VAL A 505 -32.18 26.07 8.04
N LEU A 506 -30.90 26.04 8.37
CA LEU A 506 -30.42 26.43 9.69
C LEU A 506 -30.26 27.97 9.74
N PRO A 507 -30.66 28.62 10.86
CA PRO A 507 -30.64 30.08 11.01
C PRO A 507 -29.23 30.68 11.07
#